data_AF-E2SAG9-F1
#
_entry.id   AF-E2SAG9-F1
#
_cell.length_a   1.000
_cell.length_b   1.000
_cell.length_c   1.000
_cell.angle_alpha   90.00
_cell.angle_beta   90.00
_cell.angle_gamma   90.00
#
_symmetry.space_group_name_H-M   'P 1'
#
loop_
_entity.id
_entity.type
_entity.pdbx_description
1 polymer ?
#
loop_
_entity_poly.entity_id
_entity_poly.type
_entity_poly.pdbx_seq_one_letter_code
_entity_poly.pdbx_strand_id
1 'polypeptide(L)'
;MTPIWPASCACAPRIDAVNVSIPWSPGPVGLALELAAMPVTLLGLARGAGEVTRTSPRGDGHTVLVIPGFTAGDATTLPLRRYLDELGYRTAGWGLGLNLGIRPEDEPVLEAHAETLAADGPITVIGWSLGGVYARELARRRPELVRRVVTLGTPIRGRDGAAWIIRWFRLLNPAVADDLTDEGAARHAMPLDVPMTAVYSLTDGVLDGSACRVRDEDEGPDAENVHVRAAHLAMGFDLDVFRVVADRLHRDCLSRAA
;
A
#
# COMPACT_ATOMS: atom_id res chain seq x y z
N MET A 1 42.99 -16.12 -25.69
CA MET A 1 42.25 -16.82 -24.62
C MET A 1 41.36 -15.81 -23.95
N THR A 2 40.12 -15.74 -24.41
CA THR A 2 39.06 -14.82 -23.99
C THR A 2 38.00 -15.66 -23.28
N PRO A 3 37.51 -15.28 -22.09
CA PRO A 3 36.48 -16.05 -21.41
C PRO A 3 35.11 -15.75 -22.00
N ILE A 4 34.42 -16.83 -22.36
CA ILE A 4 33.04 -16.84 -22.87
C ILE A 4 32.11 -16.85 -21.64
N TRP A 5 31.39 -15.76 -21.41
CA TRP A 5 30.23 -15.74 -20.51
C TRP A 5 28.98 -16.11 -21.31
N PRO A 6 28.15 -17.06 -20.88
CA PRO A 6 26.87 -17.29 -21.53
C PRO A 6 25.87 -16.21 -21.08
N ALA A 7 25.40 -15.43 -22.05
CA ALA A 7 24.19 -14.64 -21.94
C ALA A 7 22.98 -15.57 -21.87
N SER A 8 22.16 -15.42 -20.82
CA SER A 8 20.68 -15.55 -20.82
C SER A 8 20.18 -15.77 -19.38
N CYS A 9 19.75 -14.70 -18.71
CA CYS A 9 18.76 -14.85 -17.65
C CYS A 9 17.42 -15.13 -18.33
N ALA A 10 17.01 -16.39 -18.31
CA ALA A 10 15.74 -16.83 -18.84
C ALA A 10 14.60 -16.09 -18.12
N CYS A 11 13.80 -15.38 -18.91
CA CYS A 11 12.54 -14.78 -18.53
C CYS A 11 11.66 -15.87 -17.89
N ALA A 12 11.23 -15.66 -16.65
CA ALA A 12 10.27 -16.55 -16.01
C ALA A 12 9.03 -16.71 -16.90
N PRO A 13 8.44 -17.91 -17.02
CA PRO A 13 7.31 -18.13 -17.90
C PRO A 13 6.14 -17.24 -17.44
N ARG A 14 5.66 -16.38 -18.35
CA ARG A 14 4.34 -15.74 -18.21
C ARG A 14 3.31 -16.86 -18.16
N ILE A 15 2.68 -17.01 -17.00
CA ILE A 15 1.46 -17.79 -16.90
C ILE A 15 0.39 -16.94 -17.59
N ASP A 16 0.05 -17.31 -18.83
CA ASP A 16 -1.10 -16.74 -19.53
C ASP A 16 -2.35 -17.13 -18.73
N ALA A 17 -2.89 -16.15 -18.00
CA ALA A 17 -4.12 -16.32 -17.26
C ALA A 17 -5.23 -16.73 -18.23
N VAL A 18 -5.84 -17.88 -17.97
CA VAL A 18 -7.13 -18.22 -18.56
C VAL A 18 -8.09 -17.09 -18.16
N ASN A 19 -8.41 -16.23 -19.12
CA ASN A 19 -9.26 -15.07 -18.94
C ASN A 19 -10.72 -15.54 -18.83
N VAL A 20 -11.09 -16.07 -17.67
CA VAL A 20 -12.50 -16.15 -17.27
C VAL A 20 -12.87 -14.75 -16.78
N SER A 21 -13.30 -13.91 -17.71
CA SER A 21 -13.83 -12.58 -17.46
C SER A 21 -15.21 -12.67 -16.80
N ILE A 22 -15.24 -13.07 -15.53
CA ILE A 22 -16.33 -12.65 -14.64
C ILE A 22 -16.19 -11.13 -14.55
N PRO A 23 -17.22 -10.33 -14.85
CA PRO A 23 -17.16 -8.88 -14.75
C PRO A 23 -17.05 -8.51 -13.26
N TRP A 24 -15.83 -8.55 -12.73
CA TRP A 24 -15.53 -8.09 -11.40
C TRP A 24 -15.60 -6.56 -11.43
N SER A 25 -16.71 -6.00 -10.94
CA SER A 25 -16.93 -4.56 -10.89
C SER A 25 -16.85 -4.11 -9.42
N PRO A 26 -15.99 -3.14 -9.08
CA PRO A 26 -15.97 -2.57 -7.75
C PRO A 26 -17.33 -2.00 -7.40
N GLY A 27 -17.80 -2.23 -6.17
CA GLY A 27 -19.15 -1.83 -5.76
C GLY A 27 -19.69 -2.59 -4.56
N PRO A 28 -20.98 -2.41 -4.22
CA PRO A 28 -21.60 -3.10 -3.09
C PRO A 28 -21.52 -4.63 -3.20
N VAL A 29 -21.63 -5.19 -4.40
CA VAL A 29 -21.50 -6.64 -4.64
C VAL A 29 -20.06 -7.10 -4.43
N GLY A 30 -19.08 -6.36 -4.97
CA GLY A 30 -17.65 -6.65 -4.76
C GLY A 30 -17.28 -6.63 -3.27
N LEU A 31 -17.67 -5.57 -2.55
CA LEU A 31 -17.50 -5.47 -1.10
C LEU A 31 -18.12 -6.67 -0.37
N ALA A 32 -19.35 -7.06 -0.72
CA ALA A 32 -20.02 -8.18 -0.08
C ALA A 32 -19.30 -9.51 -0.34
N LEU A 33 -18.78 -9.72 -1.55
CA LEU A 33 -17.97 -10.90 -1.88
C LEU A 33 -16.64 -10.92 -1.12
N GLU A 34 -15.97 -9.78 -0.98
CA GLU A 34 -14.75 -9.70 -0.16
C GLU A 34 -15.01 -10.02 1.32
N LEU A 35 -16.09 -9.48 1.88
CA LEU A 35 -16.53 -9.79 3.25
C LEU A 35 -16.85 -11.28 3.41
N ALA A 36 -17.50 -11.90 2.43
CA ALA A 36 -17.79 -13.33 2.44
C ALA A 36 -16.52 -14.19 2.35
N ALA A 37 -15.46 -13.70 1.68
CA ALA A 37 -14.18 -14.39 1.56
C ALA A 37 -13.27 -14.24 2.80
N MET A 38 -13.56 -13.30 3.71
CA MET A 38 -12.74 -13.01 4.89
C MET A 38 -12.35 -14.24 5.73
N PRO A 39 -13.25 -15.18 6.07
CA PRO A 39 -12.88 -16.35 6.85
C PRO A 39 -11.81 -17.21 6.16
N VAL A 40 -11.87 -17.32 4.83
CA VAL A 40 -10.88 -18.05 4.03
C VAL A 40 -9.54 -17.35 4.08
N THR A 41 -9.52 -16.02 3.91
CA THR A 41 -8.27 -15.25 3.95
C THR A 41 -7.62 -15.28 5.33
N LEU A 42 -8.40 -15.13 6.41
CA LEU A 42 -7.89 -15.22 7.78
C LEU A 42 -7.35 -16.61 8.11
N LEU A 43 -7.99 -17.67 7.60
CA LEU A 43 -7.50 -19.04 7.73
C LEU A 43 -6.20 -19.26 6.93
N GLY A 44 -6.10 -18.66 5.75
CA GLY A 44 -4.88 -18.65 4.93
C GLY A 44 -3.72 -17.96 5.66
N LEU A 45 -3.95 -16.77 6.21
CA LEU A 45 -3.00 -16.06 7.08
C LEU A 45 -2.55 -16.95 8.24
N ALA A 46 -3.50 -17.51 9.01
CA ALA A 46 -3.19 -18.32 10.18
C ALA A 46 -2.32 -19.55 9.85
N ARG A 47 -2.50 -20.15 8.66
CA ARG A 47 -1.72 -21.32 8.23
C ARG A 47 -0.40 -20.98 7.56
N GLY A 48 -0.31 -19.84 6.88
CA GLY A 48 0.82 -19.49 6.03
C GLY A 48 1.78 -18.44 6.62
N ALA A 49 1.36 -17.65 7.61
CA ALA A 49 2.16 -16.54 8.14
C ALA A 49 3.56 -16.97 8.62
N GLY A 50 3.67 -18.10 9.32
CA GLY A 50 4.97 -18.60 9.80
C GLY A 50 5.93 -18.96 8.66
N GLU A 51 5.42 -19.61 7.62
CA GLU A 51 6.22 -19.98 6.44
C GLU A 51 6.65 -18.74 5.65
N VAL A 52 5.73 -17.80 5.45
CA VAL A 52 6.02 -16.53 4.78
C VAL A 52 7.09 -15.76 5.54
N THR A 53 6.97 -15.63 6.86
CA THR A 53 7.98 -14.96 7.69
C THR A 53 9.34 -15.63 7.59
N ARG A 54 9.39 -16.97 7.68
CA ARG A 54 10.64 -17.74 7.62
C ARG A 54 11.37 -17.61 6.28
N THR A 55 10.63 -17.46 5.19
CA THR A 55 11.17 -17.40 3.82
C THR A 55 11.38 -15.98 3.30
N SER A 56 10.89 -14.97 4.02
CA SER A 56 11.05 -13.57 3.64
C SER A 56 12.41 -13.01 4.05
N PRO A 57 12.93 -12.02 3.29
CA PRO A 57 14.19 -11.39 3.63
C PRO A 57 14.12 -10.62 4.96
N ARG A 58 15.24 -10.59 5.69
CA ARG A 58 15.34 -9.88 6.97
C ARG A 58 15.52 -8.37 6.77
N GLY A 59 15.00 -7.60 7.72
CA GLY A 59 15.09 -6.14 7.75
C GLY A 59 16.41 -5.63 8.33
N ASP A 60 16.68 -4.35 8.07
CA ASP A 60 17.83 -3.59 8.57
C ASP A 60 17.53 -2.83 9.89
N GLY A 61 16.37 -3.07 10.51
CA GLY A 61 15.97 -2.40 11.75
C GLY A 61 15.25 -1.06 11.58
N HIS A 62 15.09 -0.52 10.37
CA HIS A 62 14.46 0.81 10.23
C HIS A 62 12.98 0.84 10.66
N THR A 63 12.50 2.04 10.97
CA THR A 63 11.13 2.27 11.41
C THR A 63 10.15 2.26 10.23
N VAL A 64 8.99 1.62 10.42
CA VAL A 64 7.90 1.53 9.42
C VAL A 64 6.59 2.01 10.02
N LEU A 65 6.02 3.09 9.50
CA LEU A 65 4.70 3.57 9.87
C LEU A 65 3.63 2.94 8.97
N VAL A 66 2.59 2.34 9.55
CA VAL A 66 1.49 1.71 8.80
C VAL A 66 0.17 2.43 9.06
N ILE A 67 -0.41 3.00 8.01
CA ILE A 67 -1.63 3.83 8.05
C ILE A 67 -2.83 3.02 7.52
N PRO A 68 -3.91 2.86 8.31
CA PRO A 68 -5.08 2.06 7.95
C PRO A 68 -5.98 2.78 6.93
N GLY A 69 -6.86 2.00 6.30
CA GLY A 69 -7.88 2.51 5.38
C GLY A 69 -9.05 3.20 6.07
N PHE A 70 -9.99 3.69 5.25
CA PHE A 70 -11.19 4.37 5.70
C PHE A 70 -12.02 3.52 6.66
N THR A 71 -12.48 4.10 7.76
CA THR A 71 -13.18 3.48 8.90
C THR A 71 -12.39 2.41 9.68
N ALA A 72 -11.12 2.19 9.33
CA ALA A 72 -10.25 1.23 10.00
C ALA A 72 -9.30 1.94 10.98
N GLY A 73 -8.69 1.15 11.87
CA GLY A 73 -7.73 1.62 12.86
C GLY A 73 -6.58 0.61 13.03
N ASP A 74 -5.68 0.87 13.97
CA ASP A 74 -4.44 0.08 14.15
C ASP A 74 -4.63 -1.43 14.34
N ALA A 75 -5.79 -1.87 14.81
CA ALA A 75 -6.10 -3.29 14.93
C ALA A 75 -6.13 -4.01 13.57
N THR A 76 -6.52 -3.33 12.49
CA THR A 76 -6.65 -3.94 11.16
C THR A 76 -5.31 -4.10 10.44
N THR A 77 -4.31 -3.30 10.81
CA THR A 77 -2.94 -3.38 10.26
C THR A 77 -2.00 -4.21 11.14
N LEU A 78 -2.48 -4.69 12.29
CA LEU A 78 -1.68 -5.47 13.24
C LEU A 78 -1.05 -6.73 12.62
N PRO A 79 -1.72 -7.50 11.73
CA PRO A 79 -1.09 -8.65 11.09
C PRO A 79 0.16 -8.28 10.29
N LEU A 80 0.07 -7.25 9.44
CA LEU A 80 1.21 -6.75 8.66
C LEU A 80 2.31 -6.24 9.57
N ARG A 81 1.96 -5.49 10.62
CA ARG A 81 2.93 -4.95 11.57
C ARG A 81 3.71 -6.04 12.30
N ARG A 82 3.02 -7.05 12.84
CA ARG A 82 3.66 -8.22 13.48
C ARG A 82 4.59 -8.97 12.54
N TYR A 83 4.14 -9.20 11.31
CA TYR A 83 4.97 -9.84 10.29
C TYR A 83 6.27 -9.07 10.06
N LEU A 84 6.19 -7.75 9.89
CA LEU A 84 7.38 -6.89 9.70
C LEU A 84 8.26 -6.81 10.96
N ASP A 85 7.68 -6.77 12.16
CA ASP A 85 8.44 -6.84 13.42
C ASP A 85 9.23 -8.16 13.50
N GLU A 86 8.63 -9.29 13.13
CA GLU A 86 9.30 -10.60 13.09
C GLU A 86 10.43 -10.68 12.04
N LEU A 87 10.35 -9.88 10.97
CA LEU A 87 11.44 -9.73 9.99
C LEU A 87 12.58 -8.84 10.50
N GLY A 88 12.38 -8.12 11.60
CA GLY A 88 13.38 -7.25 12.22
C GLY A 88 13.23 -5.77 11.88
N TYR A 89 12.05 -5.32 11.43
CA TYR A 89 11.73 -3.88 11.34
C TYR A 89 11.15 -3.37 12.67
N ARG A 90 11.07 -2.04 12.85
CA ARG A 90 10.35 -1.43 13.98
C ARG A 90 9.05 -0.82 13.51
N THR A 91 7.91 -1.46 13.73
CA THR A 91 6.65 -0.93 13.22
C THR A 91 5.93 -0.01 14.19
N ALA A 92 5.24 0.99 13.64
CA ALA A 92 4.32 1.87 14.34
C ALA A 92 2.97 1.90 13.61
N GLY A 93 1.90 2.03 14.38
CA GLY A 93 0.55 2.27 13.85
C GLY A 93 0.28 3.76 13.63
N TRP A 94 -0.90 4.04 13.07
CA TRP A 94 -1.47 5.36 12.88
C TRP A 94 -1.57 6.14 14.18
N GLY A 95 -2.06 5.55 15.27
CA GLY A 95 -2.11 6.21 16.58
C GLY A 95 -3.21 7.26 16.76
N LEU A 96 -3.95 7.67 15.71
CA LEU A 96 -5.05 8.66 15.81
C LEU A 96 -6.44 8.00 15.88
N GLY A 97 -6.52 6.70 16.19
CA GLY A 97 -7.79 5.97 16.30
C GLY A 97 -8.33 5.47 14.96
N LEU A 98 -9.60 5.75 14.67
CA LEU A 98 -10.22 5.36 13.40
C LEU A 98 -9.92 6.41 12.32
N ASN A 99 -9.49 5.96 11.14
CA ASN A 99 -9.33 6.82 9.98
C ASN A 99 -10.70 7.12 9.35
N LEU A 100 -11.33 8.22 9.77
CA LEU A 100 -12.68 8.61 9.34
C LEU A 100 -12.69 9.43 8.05
N GLY A 101 -11.55 9.57 7.36
CA GLY A 101 -11.43 10.34 6.13
C GLY A 101 -10.25 11.29 6.11
N ILE A 102 -10.22 12.20 5.14
CA ILE A 102 -9.21 13.27 5.04
C ILE A 102 -9.68 14.41 5.93
N ARG A 103 -8.94 14.70 7.00
CA ARG A 103 -9.29 15.74 7.96
C ARG A 103 -8.09 16.67 8.16
N PRO A 104 -8.23 17.99 7.95
CA PRO A 104 -7.12 18.94 8.10
C PRO A 104 -6.44 18.88 9.47
N GLU A 105 -7.17 18.51 10.52
CA GLU A 105 -6.64 18.35 11.87
C GLU A 105 -5.77 17.10 12.08
N ASP A 106 -5.94 16.05 11.27
CA ASP A 106 -5.17 14.80 11.41
C ASP A 106 -3.75 14.97 10.84
N GLU A 107 -3.59 15.84 9.86
CA GLU A 107 -2.35 16.05 9.12
C GLU A 107 -1.17 16.56 10.00
N PRO A 108 -1.30 17.66 10.78
CA PRO A 108 -0.21 18.10 11.66
C PRO A 108 0.11 17.08 12.77
N VAL A 109 -0.89 16.31 13.22
CA VAL A 109 -0.69 15.26 14.22
C VAL A 109 0.09 14.08 13.62
N LEU A 110 -0.24 13.69 12.38
CA LEU A 110 0.49 12.67 11.63
C LEU A 110 1.94 13.10 11.36
N GLU A 111 2.17 14.35 10.97
CA GLU A 111 3.52 14.89 10.75
C GLU A 111 4.35 14.83 12.04
N ALA A 112 3.81 15.30 13.17
CA ALA A 112 4.51 15.24 14.46
C ALA A 112 4.81 13.79 14.92
N HIS A 113 3.88 12.87 14.65
CA HIS A 113 4.09 11.44 14.90
C HIS A 113 5.22 10.88 14.01
N ALA A 114 5.20 11.20 12.72
CA ALA A 114 6.25 10.79 11.79
C ALA A 114 7.63 11.36 12.16
N GLU A 115 7.71 12.62 12.60
CA GLU A 115 8.94 13.22 13.11
C GLU A 115 9.49 12.44 14.32
N THR A 116 8.61 12.06 15.24
CA THR A 116 9.00 11.27 16.42
C THR A 116 9.53 9.90 16.01
N LEU A 117 8.88 9.23 15.05
CA LEU A 117 9.30 7.94 14.53
C LEU A 117 10.59 8.00 13.71
N ALA A 118 10.87 9.14 13.09
CA ALA A 118 12.04 9.40 12.27
C ALA A 118 13.27 9.85 13.09
N ALA A 119 13.24 9.74 14.43
CA ALA A 119 14.33 10.18 15.30
C ALA A 119 15.69 9.53 14.98
N ASP A 120 15.68 8.27 14.53
CA ASP A 120 16.89 7.52 14.12
C ASP A 120 17.17 7.58 12.61
N GLY A 121 16.42 8.40 11.87
CA GLY A 121 16.50 8.55 10.42
C GLY A 121 15.16 8.30 9.69
N PRO A 122 15.13 8.49 8.37
CA PRO A 122 13.91 8.43 7.57
C PRO A 122 13.18 7.07 7.68
N ILE A 123 11.86 7.13 7.74
CA ILE A 123 10.98 5.97 7.94
C ILE A 123 10.38 5.50 6.62
N THR A 124 10.00 4.23 6.54
CA THR A 124 9.11 3.76 5.46
C THR A 124 7.67 4.00 5.88
N VAL A 125 6.84 4.51 4.97
CA VAL A 125 5.40 4.71 5.23
C VAL A 125 4.59 3.77 4.34
N ILE A 126 3.83 2.88 4.97
CA ILE A 126 2.89 1.98 4.29
C ILE A 126 1.49 2.50 4.51
N GLY A 127 0.76 2.77 3.44
CA GLY A 127 -0.62 3.22 3.51
C GLY A 127 -1.57 2.27 2.81
N TRP A 128 -2.61 1.84 3.52
CA TRP A 128 -3.65 0.97 2.97
C TRP A 128 -4.88 1.77 2.62
N SER A 129 -5.39 1.62 1.39
CA SER A 129 -6.59 2.32 0.91
C SER A 129 -6.43 3.83 1.14
N LEU A 130 -7.36 4.48 1.83
CA LEU A 130 -7.24 5.89 2.21
C LEU A 130 -5.93 6.22 2.96
N GLY A 131 -5.39 5.29 3.75
CA GLY A 131 -4.11 5.49 4.43
C GLY A 131 -2.95 5.75 3.48
N GLY A 132 -3.02 5.28 2.23
CA GLY A 132 -2.03 5.60 1.20
C GLY A 132 -2.12 7.03 0.70
N VAL A 133 -3.27 7.68 0.77
CA VAL A 133 -3.41 9.11 0.47
C VAL A 133 -2.62 9.92 1.52
N TYR A 134 -2.81 9.60 2.80
CA TYR A 134 -2.03 10.18 3.90
C TYR A 134 -0.53 9.90 3.76
N ALA A 135 -0.14 8.66 3.43
CA ALA A 135 1.26 8.31 3.25
C ALA A 135 1.93 9.12 2.13
N ARG A 136 1.24 9.27 1.00
CA ARG A 136 1.72 10.08 -0.15
C ARG A 136 1.85 11.55 0.22
N GLU A 137 0.86 12.13 0.92
CA GLU A 137 0.92 13.56 1.24
C GLU A 137 1.93 13.87 2.33
N LEU A 138 2.10 12.99 3.34
CA LEU A 138 3.22 13.07 4.28
C LEU A 138 4.56 13.09 3.55
N ALA A 139 4.77 12.18 2.60
CA ALA A 139 6.00 12.13 1.81
C ALA A 139 6.21 13.36 0.90
N ARG A 140 5.12 13.96 0.38
CA ARG A 140 5.20 15.18 -0.43
C ARG A 140 5.55 16.40 0.41
N ARG A 141 5.00 16.50 1.62
CA ARG A 141 5.22 17.65 2.52
C ARG A 141 6.53 17.56 3.26
N ARG A 142 6.92 16.34 3.67
CA ARG A 142 8.08 16.04 4.52
C ARG A 142 8.96 14.94 3.91
N PRO A 143 9.48 15.11 2.68
CA PRO A 143 10.27 14.07 2.00
C PRO A 143 11.53 13.68 2.80
N GLU A 144 12.06 14.57 3.63
CA GLU A 144 13.22 14.32 4.48
C GLU A 144 12.95 13.29 5.60
N LEU A 145 11.68 13.10 5.98
CA LEU A 145 11.28 12.11 6.99
C LEU A 145 11.01 10.74 6.37
N VAL A 146 10.82 10.66 5.06
CA VAL A 146 10.30 9.46 4.39
C VAL A 146 11.36 8.83 3.48
N ARG A 147 11.74 7.59 3.80
CA ARG A 147 12.62 6.77 2.97
C ARG A 147 11.92 6.24 1.71
N ARG A 148 10.67 5.82 1.86
CA ARG A 148 9.84 5.21 0.81
C ARG A 148 8.36 5.24 1.21
N VAL A 149 7.51 5.29 0.19
CA VAL A 149 6.07 5.01 0.31
C VAL A 149 5.71 3.65 -0.31
N VAL A 150 4.93 2.84 0.40
CA VAL A 150 4.25 1.66 -0.15
C VAL A 150 2.75 1.84 0.01
N THR A 151 2.01 1.80 -1.10
CA THR A 151 0.55 1.91 -1.08
C THR A 151 -0.09 0.56 -1.37
N LEU A 152 -1.16 0.23 -0.64
CA LEU A 152 -1.92 -1.01 -0.80
C LEU A 152 -3.34 -0.64 -1.22
N GLY A 153 -3.73 -0.91 -2.47
CA GLY A 153 -5.09 -0.63 -2.98
C GLY A 153 -5.51 0.83 -2.79
N THR A 154 -4.57 1.76 -2.88
CA THR A 154 -4.83 3.19 -2.67
C THR A 154 -5.26 3.83 -3.96
N PRO A 155 -6.37 4.58 -4.02
CA PRO A 155 -6.75 5.30 -5.24
C PRO A 155 -5.76 6.45 -5.49
N ILE A 156 -4.91 6.29 -6.51
CA ILE A 156 -3.89 7.27 -6.90
C ILE A 156 -4.38 8.11 -8.09
N ARG A 157 -5.04 7.47 -9.07
CA ARG A 157 -5.51 8.10 -10.31
C ARG A 157 -7.02 8.32 -10.25
N GLY A 158 -7.43 9.57 -10.51
CA GLY A 158 -8.80 9.91 -10.86
C GLY A 158 -9.83 9.76 -9.74
N ARG A 159 -11.01 10.33 -9.97
CA ARG A 159 -12.13 10.35 -9.00
C ARG A 159 -13.05 9.14 -9.14
N ASP A 160 -13.04 8.51 -10.33
CA ASP A 160 -14.03 7.49 -10.70
C ASP A 160 -13.77 6.12 -10.08
N GLY A 161 -12.52 5.81 -9.74
CA GLY A 161 -12.14 4.52 -9.15
C GLY A 161 -12.73 4.26 -7.76
N ALA A 162 -13.32 5.29 -7.13
CA ALA A 162 -13.96 5.23 -5.81
C ALA A 162 -15.41 5.75 -5.83
N ALA A 163 -16.02 5.90 -7.01
CA ALA A 163 -17.26 6.66 -7.18
C ALA A 163 -18.44 6.17 -6.32
N TRP A 164 -18.53 4.87 -5.99
CA TRP A 164 -19.62 4.36 -5.15
C TRP A 164 -19.35 4.53 -3.65
N ILE A 165 -18.09 4.48 -3.20
CA ILE A 165 -17.72 4.71 -1.80
C ILE A 165 -17.65 6.21 -1.46
N ILE A 166 -17.55 7.08 -2.49
CA ILE A 166 -17.45 8.53 -2.31
C ILE A 166 -18.65 9.13 -1.57
N ARG A 167 -19.84 8.52 -1.68
CA ARG A 167 -21.03 8.95 -0.93
C ARG A 167 -20.83 8.79 0.58
N TRP A 168 -20.28 7.65 1.01
CA TRP A 168 -19.95 7.39 2.41
C TRP A 168 -18.80 8.26 2.88
N PHE A 169 -17.79 8.43 2.03
CA PHE A 169 -16.68 9.34 2.29
C PHE A 169 -17.16 10.77 2.52
N ARG A 170 -18.01 11.32 1.63
CA ARG A 170 -18.58 12.68 1.77
C ARG A 170 -19.47 12.83 3.00
N LEU A 171 -20.22 11.80 3.38
CA LEU A 171 -21.04 11.84 4.59
C LEU A 171 -20.20 12.00 5.85
N LEU A 172 -19.03 11.34 5.90
CA LEU A 172 -18.10 11.42 7.03
C LEU A 172 -17.11 12.60 6.91
N ASN A 173 -16.99 13.21 5.72
CA ASN A 173 -16.06 14.30 5.42
C ASN A 173 -16.78 15.45 4.69
N PRO A 174 -17.78 16.08 5.30
CA PRO A 174 -18.57 17.12 4.64
C PRO A 174 -17.73 18.35 4.26
N ALA A 175 -16.66 18.64 5.01
CA ALA A 175 -15.76 19.75 4.73
C ALA A 175 -14.85 19.53 3.51
N VAL A 176 -14.55 18.26 3.17
CA VAL A 176 -13.69 17.88 2.03
C VAL A 176 -14.53 17.48 0.81
N ALA A 177 -15.85 17.36 0.96
CA ALA A 177 -16.76 17.00 -0.12
C ALA A 177 -16.69 17.97 -1.31
N ASP A 178 -16.41 19.25 -1.03
CA ASP A 178 -16.24 20.32 -2.02
C ASP A 178 -14.83 20.35 -2.64
N ASP A 179 -13.80 19.89 -1.90
CA ASP A 179 -12.38 19.87 -2.30
C ASP A 179 -11.95 18.58 -3.02
N LEU A 180 -12.86 17.61 -3.19
CA LEU A 180 -12.69 16.54 -4.18
C LEU A 180 -12.78 17.17 -5.58
N THR A 181 -11.92 18.09 -5.97
CA THR A 181 -11.91 18.69 -7.30
C THR A 181 -11.06 17.84 -8.24
N ASP A 182 -11.19 18.05 -9.54
CA ASP A 182 -10.29 17.42 -10.52
C ASP A 182 -8.84 17.89 -10.29
N GLU A 183 -8.66 19.11 -9.77
CA GLU A 183 -7.36 19.65 -9.37
C GLU A 183 -6.76 18.90 -8.17
N GLY A 184 -7.56 18.61 -7.13
CA GLY A 184 -7.13 17.78 -6.01
C GLY A 184 -6.73 16.37 -6.47
N ALA A 185 -7.52 15.75 -7.34
CA ALA A 185 -7.20 14.45 -7.91
C ALA A 185 -5.91 14.48 -8.77
N ALA A 186 -5.71 15.54 -9.57
CA ALA A 186 -4.50 15.72 -10.36
C ALA A 186 -3.26 15.90 -9.47
N ARG A 187 -3.36 16.71 -8.40
CA ARG A 187 -2.29 16.88 -7.40
C ARG A 187 -1.96 15.56 -6.71
N HIS A 188 -2.97 14.79 -6.30
CA HIS A 188 -2.74 13.49 -5.68
C HIS A 188 -2.04 12.50 -6.62
N ALA A 189 -2.31 12.58 -7.93
CA ALA A 189 -1.70 11.71 -8.94
C ALA A 189 -0.24 12.09 -9.29
N MET A 190 0.23 13.28 -8.91
CA MET A 190 1.62 13.70 -9.16
C MET A 190 2.64 12.74 -8.52
N PRO A 191 3.82 12.55 -9.15
CA PRO A 191 4.89 11.73 -8.58
C PRO A 191 5.37 12.26 -7.22
N LEU A 192 6.09 11.42 -6.49
CA LEU A 192 6.74 11.76 -5.23
C LEU A 192 8.26 11.91 -5.47
N ASP A 193 8.91 12.71 -4.63
CA ASP A 193 10.38 12.87 -4.65
C ASP A 193 11.11 11.73 -3.91
N VAL A 194 10.36 10.76 -3.39
CA VAL A 194 10.88 9.58 -2.68
C VAL A 194 10.40 8.32 -3.39
N PRO A 195 11.16 7.21 -3.31
CA PRO A 195 10.77 5.94 -3.90
C PRO A 195 9.37 5.51 -3.50
N MET A 196 8.62 4.97 -4.46
CA MET A 196 7.24 4.56 -4.28
C MET A 196 6.94 3.19 -4.90
N THR A 197 6.18 2.37 -4.19
CA THR A 197 5.53 1.17 -4.73
C THR A 197 4.01 1.29 -4.61
N ALA A 198 3.30 1.08 -5.71
CA ALA A 198 1.85 0.94 -5.73
C ALA A 198 1.46 -0.54 -5.90
N VAL A 199 1.02 -1.16 -4.80
CA VAL A 199 0.46 -2.51 -4.79
C VAL A 199 -1.03 -2.42 -5.11
N TYR A 200 -1.47 -3.03 -6.20
CA TYR A 200 -2.85 -2.96 -6.67
C TYR A 200 -3.39 -4.34 -7.06
N SER A 201 -4.71 -4.46 -7.12
CA SER A 201 -5.39 -5.68 -7.53
C SER A 201 -6.50 -5.39 -8.52
N LEU A 202 -6.48 -6.04 -9.68
CA LEU A 202 -7.60 -5.98 -10.63
C LEU A 202 -8.85 -6.74 -10.14
N THR A 203 -8.73 -7.53 -9.07
CA THR A 203 -9.86 -8.19 -8.38
C THR A 203 -10.24 -7.46 -7.10
N ASP A 204 -9.90 -6.18 -6.99
CA ASP A 204 -10.35 -5.30 -5.91
C ASP A 204 -11.86 -5.08 -6.05
N GLY A 205 -12.62 -5.52 -5.05
CA GLY A 205 -14.08 -5.43 -4.99
C GLY A 205 -14.59 -4.09 -4.46
N VAL A 206 -13.70 -3.23 -3.95
CA VAL A 206 -14.04 -1.96 -3.32
C VAL A 206 -13.69 -0.79 -4.23
N LEU A 207 -12.52 -0.77 -4.84
CA LEU A 207 -12.05 0.28 -5.74
C LEU A 207 -11.68 -0.30 -7.10
N ASP A 208 -11.70 0.53 -8.13
CA ASP A 208 -11.10 0.14 -9.41
C ASP A 208 -9.59 -0.01 -9.23
N GLY A 209 -9.10 -1.25 -9.32
CA GLY A 209 -7.68 -1.56 -9.19
C GLY A 209 -6.79 -0.80 -10.17
N SER A 210 -7.31 -0.41 -11.34
CA SER A 210 -6.55 0.39 -12.32
C SER A 210 -6.29 1.82 -11.83
N ALA A 211 -7.19 2.37 -11.01
CA ALA A 211 -7.04 3.66 -10.35
C ALA A 211 -5.98 3.62 -9.24
N CYS A 212 -5.58 2.43 -8.78
CA CYS A 212 -4.63 2.26 -7.68
C CYS A 212 -3.15 2.20 -8.13
N ARG A 213 -2.86 2.61 -9.37
CA ARG A 213 -1.54 2.54 -10.00
C ARG A 213 -0.88 3.92 -10.08
N VAL A 214 0.43 4.05 -9.90
CA VAL A 214 1.15 5.28 -10.36
C VAL A 214 1.03 5.41 -11.88
N ARG A 215 0.96 6.62 -12.44
CA ARG A 215 0.75 6.84 -13.90
C ARG A 215 1.82 6.12 -14.72
N ASP A 216 1.45 5.62 -15.90
CA ASP A 216 2.38 4.84 -16.72
C ASP A 216 3.60 5.69 -17.18
N GLU A 217 3.41 7.00 -17.30
CA GLU A 217 4.47 7.98 -17.59
C GLU A 217 5.38 8.31 -16.39
N ASP A 218 4.91 8.06 -15.16
CA ASP A 218 5.68 8.25 -13.93
C ASP A 218 6.39 6.95 -13.50
N GLU A 219 6.10 5.81 -14.13
CA GLU A 219 6.67 4.51 -13.78
C GLU A 219 8.15 4.44 -14.18
N GLY A 220 9.01 4.08 -13.21
CA GLY A 220 10.45 4.13 -13.36
C GLY A 220 11.20 3.62 -12.11
N PRO A 221 12.49 3.93 -11.97
CA PRO A 221 13.31 3.47 -10.85
C PRO A 221 12.77 3.86 -9.47
N ASP A 222 12.12 5.02 -9.39
CA ASP A 222 11.61 5.59 -8.14
C ASP A 222 10.09 5.41 -7.97
N ALA A 223 9.37 4.85 -8.93
CA ALA A 223 7.94 4.59 -8.81
C ALA A 223 7.54 3.35 -9.61
N GLU A 224 7.02 2.32 -8.95
CA GLU A 224 6.67 1.05 -9.62
C GLU A 224 5.28 0.52 -9.24
N ASN A 225 4.62 -0.14 -10.19
CA ASN A 225 3.34 -0.80 -9.99
C ASN A 225 3.52 -2.31 -9.77
N VAL A 226 2.89 -2.86 -8.73
CA VAL A 226 2.89 -4.31 -8.44
C VAL A 226 1.48 -4.84 -8.40
N HIS A 227 1.18 -5.74 -9.33
CA HIS A 227 -0.11 -6.42 -9.36
C HIS A 227 -0.10 -7.63 -8.40
N VAL A 228 -1.12 -7.72 -7.56
CA VAL A 228 -1.41 -8.88 -6.69
C VAL A 228 -2.83 -9.38 -6.93
N ARG A 229 -3.12 -10.60 -6.47
CA ARG A 229 -4.46 -11.19 -6.49
C ARG A 229 -5.08 -11.20 -5.10
N ALA A 230 -5.16 -10.03 -4.48
CA ALA A 230 -5.73 -9.83 -3.16
C ALA A 230 -7.07 -9.08 -3.25
N ALA A 231 -7.99 -9.39 -2.33
CA ALA A 231 -9.14 -8.55 -2.05
C ALA A 231 -8.69 -7.25 -1.37
N HIS A 232 -9.39 -6.14 -1.61
CA HIS A 232 -9.09 -4.83 -1.01
C HIS A 232 -9.04 -4.89 0.51
N LEU A 233 -10.10 -5.46 1.10
CA LEU A 233 -10.23 -5.61 2.54
C LEU A 233 -9.17 -6.55 3.14
N ALA A 234 -8.54 -7.38 2.32
CA ALA A 234 -7.54 -8.34 2.73
C ALA A 234 -6.11 -7.83 2.64
N MET A 235 -5.82 -6.74 1.91
CA MET A 235 -4.43 -6.36 1.62
C MET A 235 -3.58 -6.09 2.87
N GLY A 236 -4.18 -5.70 3.99
CA GLY A 236 -3.50 -5.55 5.29
C GLY A 236 -3.09 -6.87 5.96
N PHE A 237 -3.51 -8.02 5.44
CA PHE A 237 -3.23 -9.35 5.99
C PHE A 237 -3.19 -10.47 4.93
N ASP A 238 -2.94 -10.10 3.68
CA ASP A 238 -2.75 -11.02 2.56
C ASP A 238 -1.26 -11.42 2.46
N LEU A 239 -0.99 -12.71 2.30
CA LEU A 239 0.36 -13.25 2.33
C LEU A 239 1.18 -12.91 1.08
N ASP A 240 0.55 -12.68 -0.08
CA ASP A 240 1.28 -12.23 -1.27
C ASP A 240 1.63 -10.75 -1.15
N VAL A 241 0.73 -9.95 -0.55
CA VAL A 241 1.05 -8.56 -0.19
C VAL A 241 2.21 -8.51 0.80
N PHE A 242 2.23 -9.38 1.81
CA PHE A 242 3.35 -9.46 2.78
C PHE A 242 4.69 -9.69 2.07
N ARG A 243 4.75 -10.66 1.15
CA ARG A 243 5.97 -10.95 0.37
C ARG A 243 6.41 -9.75 -0.45
N VAL A 244 5.49 -9.07 -1.13
CA VAL A 244 5.80 -7.86 -1.91
C VAL A 244 6.37 -6.77 -1.00
N VAL A 245 5.74 -6.49 0.15
CA VAL A 245 6.22 -5.49 1.09
C VAL A 245 7.63 -5.85 1.59
N ALA A 246 7.86 -7.09 2.02
CA ALA A 246 9.17 -7.50 2.51
C ALA A 246 10.28 -7.40 1.44
N ASP A 247 9.99 -7.81 0.19
CA ASP A 247 10.91 -7.66 -0.93
C ASP A 247 11.34 -6.19 -1.12
N ARG A 248 10.37 -5.27 -1.12
CA ARG A 248 10.67 -3.85 -1.32
C ARG A 248 11.45 -3.26 -0.18
N LEU A 249 11.01 -3.45 1.06
CA LEU A 249 11.75 -2.97 2.23
C LEU A 249 13.18 -3.55 2.27
N HIS A 250 13.38 -4.77 1.79
CA HIS A 250 14.73 -5.35 1.70
C HIS A 250 15.60 -4.71 0.62
N ARG A 251 15.07 -4.32 -0.54
CA ARG A 251 15.85 -3.59 -1.57
C ARG A 251 16.46 -2.30 -1.02
N ASP A 252 15.76 -1.63 -0.10
CA ASP A 252 16.31 -0.45 0.57
C ASP A 252 17.49 -0.77 1.48
N CYS A 253 17.47 -1.94 2.11
CA CYS A 253 18.58 -2.40 2.94
C CYS A 253 19.84 -2.55 2.08
N LEU A 254 19.68 -3.10 0.87
CA LEU A 254 20.78 -3.30 -0.07
C LEU A 254 21.32 -1.99 -0.64
N SER A 255 20.46 -1.00 -0.93
CA SER A 255 20.90 0.29 -1.47
C SER A 255 21.68 1.14 -0.48
N ARG A 256 21.48 0.97 0.84
CA ARG A 256 22.27 1.66 1.88
C ARG A 256 23.60 0.97 2.21
N ALA A 257 23.73 -0.32 1.90
CA ALA A 257 24.94 -1.08 2.16
C ALA A 257 25.99 -0.94 1.05
N ALA A 258 25.61 -0.43 -0.12
CA ALA A 258 26.46 -0.14 -1.27
C ALA A 258 27.00 1.29 -1.24
#